data_AF-A0A924M4M0-F1
#
_entry.id   AF-A0A924M4M0-F1
#
_cell.length_a   1.000
_cell.length_b   1.000
_cell.length_c   1.000
_cell.angle_alpha   90.00
_cell.angle_beta   90.00
_cell.angle_gamma   90.00
#
_symmetry.space_group_name_H-M   'P 1'
#
loop_
_entity.id
_entity.type
_entity.pdbx_description
1 polymer ?
#
loop_
_entity_poly.entity_id
_entity_poly.type
_entity_poly.pdbx_seq_one_letter_code
_entity_poly.pdbx_strand_id
1 'polypeptide(L)' 'MPAIHITDIEAAINYWREKSPSPDGITLAPELRALAEVYALMVFYHEDEAGVQGFPAKAMA' A
#
# COMPACT_ATOMS: atom_id res chain seq x y z
N MET A 1 6.98 18.19 -2.92
CA MET A 1 6.65 17.20 -1.86
C MET A 1 7.06 15.84 -2.38
N PRO A 2 7.50 14.88 -1.55
CA PRO A 2 7.82 13.55 -2.03
C PRO A 2 6.56 12.90 -2.61
N ALA A 3 6.67 12.37 -3.82
CA ALA A 3 5.65 11.56 -4.46
C ALA A 3 6.16 10.12 -4.55
N ILE A 4 5.23 9.16 -4.49
CA ILE A 4 5.50 7.73 -4.68
C ILE A 4 4.70 7.25 -5.88
N HIS A 5 5.32 6.45 -6.74
CA HIS A 5 4.64 5.88 -7.89
C HIS A 5 3.79 4.67 -7.50
N ILE A 6 2.72 4.41 -8.26
CA ILE A 6 1.83 3.26 -8.04
C ILE A 6 2.61 1.94 -8.04
N THR A 7 3.65 1.82 -8.85
CA THR A 7 4.52 0.65 -8.93
C THR A 7 5.36 0.43 -7.67
N ASP A 8 5.74 1.49 -6.95
CA ASP A 8 6.41 1.38 -5.65
C ASP A 8 5.43 0.86 -4.58
N ILE A 9 4.15 1.27 -4.65
CA ILE A 9 3.09 0.74 -3.78
C ILE A 9 2.83 -0.73 -4.07
N GLU A 10 2.80 -1.15 -5.34
CA GLU A 10 2.70 -2.56 -5.73
C GLU A 10 3.88 -3.39 -5.20
N ALA A 11 5.10 -2.85 -5.30
CA ALA A 11 6.29 -3.48 -4.75
C ALA A 11 6.20 -3.64 -3.21
N ALA A 12 5.75 -2.59 -2.51
CA ALA A 12 5.54 -2.64 -1.06
C ALA A 12 4.45 -3.64 -0.65
N ILE A 13 3.35 -3.71 -1.40
CA ILE A 13 2.28 -4.70 -1.23
C ILE A 13 2.86 -6.12 -1.35
N ASN A 14 3.63 -6.39 -2.41
CA ASN A 14 4.25 -7.70 -2.62
C ASN A 14 5.23 -8.06 -1.50
N TYR A 15 6.06 -7.10 -1.07
CA TYR A 15 6.95 -7.28 0.07
C TYR A 15 6.21 -7.71 1.33
N TRP A 16 5.11 -7.04 1.69
CA TRP A 16 4.35 -7.38 2.89
C TRP A 16 3.57 -8.69 2.77
N ARG A 17 3.12 -9.07 1.56
CA ARG A 17 2.51 -10.39 1.32
C ARG A 17 3.49 -11.53 1.57
N GLU A 18 4.75 -11.36 1.20
CA GLU A 18 5.80 -12.36 1.43
C GLU A 18 6.26 -12.38 2.89
N LYS A 19 6.45 -11.20 3.50
CA LYS A 19 6.97 -11.06 4.87
C LYS A 19 5.96 -11.47 5.93
N SER A 20 4.69 -11.12 5.73
CA SER A 20 3.60 -11.36 6.68
C SER A 20 2.41 -11.94 5.93
N PRO A 21 2.51 -13.21 5.48
CA PRO A 21 1.43 -13.84 4.73
C PRO A 21 0.16 -13.93 5.57
N SER A 22 -0.97 -13.89 4.89
CA SER A 22 -2.26 -14.05 5.53
C SER A 22 -2.37 -15.45 6.15
N PRO A 23 -2.68 -15.58 7.46
CA PRO A 23 -2.73 -16.88 8.13
C PRO A 23 -3.89 -17.76 7.66
N ASP A 24 -4.96 -17.14 7.13
CA ASP A 24 -6.19 -17.77 6.65
C ASP A 24 -6.42 -17.55 5.14
N GLY A 25 -5.51 -16.84 4.46
CA GLY A 25 -5.64 -16.46 3.05
C GLY A 25 -6.63 -15.31 2.79
N ILE A 26 -7.22 -14.72 3.83
CA ILE A 26 -8.25 -13.65 3.74
C ILE A 26 -7.81 -12.40 4.51
N THR A 27 -7.30 -12.58 5.73
CA THR A 27 -6.91 -11.51 6.64
C THR A 27 -5.56 -10.92 6.23
N LEU A 28 -5.55 -9.64 5.85
CA LEU A 28 -4.32 -8.92 5.52
C LEU A 28 -3.59 -8.46 6.78
N ALA A 29 -2.25 -8.50 6.75
CA ALA A 29 -1.42 -7.83 7.75
C ALA A 29 -1.75 -6.32 7.79
N PRO A 30 -1.60 -5.65 8.96
CA PRO A 30 -1.96 -4.24 9.11
C PRO A 30 -1.30 -3.30 8.09
N GLU A 31 -0.03 -3.55 7.77
CA GLU A 31 0.77 -2.78 6.82
C GLU A 31 0.26 -2.98 5.38
N LEU A 32 0.02 -4.24 4.99
CA LEU A 32 -0.57 -4.59 3.69
C LEU A 32 -1.97 -3.99 3.52
N ARG A 33 -2.80 -4.03 4.57
CA ARG A 33 -4.14 -3.42 4.53
C ARG A 33 -4.07 -1.90 4.33
N ALA A 34 -3.12 -1.23 4.99
CA ALA A 34 -2.92 0.21 4.83
C ALA A 34 -2.44 0.58 3.42
N LEU A 35 -1.53 -0.21 2.84
CA LEU A 35 -1.07 -0.02 1.46
C LEU A 35 -2.19 -0.26 0.44
N ALA A 36 -3.06 -1.26 0.68
CA ALA A 36 -4.18 -1.55 -0.19
C ALA A 36 -5.18 -0.39 -0.30
N GLU A 37 -5.37 0.39 0.78
CA GLU A 37 -6.22 1.58 0.75
C GLU A 37 -5.62 2.68 -0.13
N VAL A 38 -4.32 2.96 0.01
CA VAL A 38 -3.61 3.92 -0.83
C VAL A 38 -3.69 3.51 -2.30
N TYR A 39 -3.37 2.26 -2.61
CA TYR A 39 -3.45 1.70 -3.95
C TYR A 39 -4.87 1.82 -4.53
N ALA A 40 -5.90 1.49 -3.75
CA ALA A 40 -7.29 1.59 -4.19
C ALA A 40 -7.69 3.03 -4.54
N LEU A 41 -7.23 4.02 -3.76
CA LEU A 41 -7.48 5.43 -4.05
C LEU A 41 -6.74 5.88 -5.32
N MET A 42 -5.49 5.47 -5.52
CA MET A 42 -4.72 5.77 -6.74
C MET A 42 -5.43 5.22 -7.98
N VAL A 43 -5.87 3.95 -7.93
CA VAL A 43 -6.66 3.34 -9.00
C VAL A 43 -7.99 4.07 -9.20
N PHE A 44 -8.71 4.42 -8.14
CA PHE A 44 -10.01 5.10 -8.24
C PHE A 44 -9.90 6.49 -8.90
N TYR A 45 -8.85 7.25 -8.59
CA TYR A 45 -8.61 8.56 -9.19
C TYR A 45 -7.84 8.51 -10.51
N HIS A 46 -7.39 7.32 -10.95
CA HIS A 46 -6.50 7.12 -12.09
C HIS A 46 -5.20 7.94 -11.99
N GLU A 47 -4.60 7.96 -10.80
CA GLU A 47 -3.36 8.67 -10.51
C GLU A 47 -2.20 7.67 -10.41
N ASP A 48 -1.13 7.92 -11.17
CA ASP A 48 0.09 7.09 -11.13
C ASP A 48 1.06 7.51 -10.01
N GLU A 49 0.82 8.67 -9.39
CA GLU A 49 1.63 9.23 -8.30
C GLU A 49 0.73 9.67 -7.14
N ALA A 50 1.21 9.45 -5.91
CA ALA A 50 0.56 9.95 -4.71
C ALA A 50 1.54 10.74 -3.84
N GLY A 51 1.10 11.88 -3.32
CA GLY A 51 1.85 12.60 -2.30
C GLY A 51 1.88 11.80 -1.00
N VAL A 52 3.06 11.60 -0.41
CA VAL A 52 3.20 10.81 0.84
C VAL A 52 2.55 11.47 2.06
N GLN A 53 2.18 12.75 1.95
CA GLN A 53 1.52 13.48 3.03
C GLN A 53 0.10 12.93 3.24
N GLY A 54 -0.19 12.49 4.47
CA GLY A 54 -1.49 11.91 4.82
C GLY A 54 -1.57 10.39 4.62
N PHE A 55 -0.47 9.74 4.22
CA PHE A 55 -0.42 8.28 4.20
C PHE A 55 -0.71 7.72 5.59
N PRO A 56 -1.44 6.59 5.68
CA PRO A 56 -1.61 5.91 6.95
C PRO A 56 -0.24 5.55 7.54
N ALA A 57 -0.04 5.75 8.84
CA ALA A 57 1.25 5.46 9.49
C ALA A 57 1.73 4.02 9.26
N LYS A 58 0.79 3.08 9.10
CA LYS A 58 1.07 1.67 8.80
C LYS A 58 1.53 1.40 7.37
N ALA A 59 1.26 2.29 6.42
CA ALA A 59 1.81 2.20 5.07
C ALA A 59 3.29 2.64 5.02
N MET A 60 3.79 3.28 6.08
CA MET A 60 5.14 3.84 6.20
C MET A 60 6.07 3.02 7.11
N ALA A 61 5.65 1.83 7.54
CA ALA A 61 6.31 1.00 8.55
C ALA A 61 7.33 0.00 7.97
#